data_AF-A0A951G2V4-F1
#
_entry.id   AF-A0A951G2V4-F1
#
_cell.length_a   1.000
_cell.length_b   1.000
_cell.length_c   1.000
_cell.angle_alpha   90.00
_cell.angle_beta   90.00
_cell.angle_gamma   90.00
#
_symmetry.space_group_name_H-M   'P 1'
#
loop_
_entity.id
_entity.type
_entity.pdbx_description
1 polymer ?
#
loop_
_entity_poly.entity_id
_entity_poly.type
_entity_poly.pdbx_seq_one_letter_code
_entity_poly.pdbx_strand_id
1 'polypeptide(L)'
;MLFDLRSRGRRRTVQAVYLGLAIILGGGLVLFGVGAGNGLGGLLNAFTGQGSTAGQSQAVSQQEKAAIKATQTNPNDAAAWAALVQARWSTARSSSADVNANTGQFTDAGKKELTALGEAYQRYKALVKQLDPTTAVLAARAYQYLGNYGASTSAWEDISASSPNQAIAFECLAANAYAAGQTRMGDLASAKALSLVPKVQRTLLQSKIQQAKTNPQVAQSC
;
A
#
# COMPACT_ATOMS: atom_id res chain seq x y z
N MET A 1 24.66 -47.03 18.84
CA MET A 1 25.28 -45.69 18.99
C MET A 1 24.59 -45.00 20.15
N LEU A 2 25.27 -45.01 21.30
CA LEU A 2 24.81 -44.46 22.57
C LEU A 2 24.87 -42.92 22.46
N PHE A 3 23.73 -42.26 22.28
CA PHE A 3 23.67 -40.81 22.40
C PHE A 3 23.58 -40.45 23.88
N ASP A 4 24.76 -40.09 24.39
CA ASP A 4 24.98 -39.42 25.66
C ASP A 4 24.06 -38.20 25.79
N LEU A 5 23.15 -38.26 26.78
CA LEU A 5 22.26 -37.16 27.17
C LEU A 5 22.58 -36.69 28.59
N ARG A 6 23.86 -36.60 28.93
CA ARG A 6 24.33 -36.13 30.24
C ARG A 6 24.58 -34.62 30.29
N SER A 7 23.64 -33.82 29.79
CA SER A 7 23.62 -32.36 30.03
C SER A 7 22.27 -31.93 30.61
N ARG A 8 22.31 -31.42 31.85
CA ARG A 8 21.18 -31.08 32.73
C ARG A 8 20.36 -29.86 32.26
N GLY A 9 20.85 -29.10 31.27
CA GLY A 9 20.23 -27.87 30.78
C GLY A 9 19.16 -28.04 29.70
N ARG A 10 19.26 -29.07 28.85
CA ARG A 10 18.39 -29.22 27.67
C ARG A 10 16.99 -29.76 27.99
N ARG A 11 16.79 -30.38 29.16
CA ARG A 11 15.48 -30.87 29.61
C ARG A 11 14.47 -29.74 29.81
N ARG A 12 14.91 -28.56 30.29
CA ARG A 12 14.01 -27.41 30.55
C ARG A 12 13.52 -26.75 29.27
N THR A 13 14.40 -26.61 28.28
CA THR A 13 14.05 -26.04 26.97
C THR A 13 13.04 -26.91 26.23
N VAL A 14 13.23 -28.22 26.25
CA VAL A 14 12.29 -29.16 25.62
C VAL A 14 10.94 -29.15 26.36
N GLN A 15 10.94 -29.08 27.70
CA GLN A 15 9.71 -28.92 28.49
C GLN A 15 8.96 -27.62 28.14
N ALA A 16 9.66 -26.50 27.99
CA ALA A 16 9.05 -25.21 27.64
C ALA A 16 8.41 -25.22 26.25
N VAL A 17 9.05 -25.89 25.27
CA VAL A 17 8.52 -26.03 23.91
C VAL A 17 7.25 -26.87 23.89
N TYR A 18 7.22 -27.99 24.62
CA TYR A 18 6.01 -28.83 24.70
C TYR A 18 4.88 -28.17 25.52
N LEU A 19 5.20 -27.41 26.57
CA LEU A 19 4.21 -26.61 27.31
C LEU A 19 3.63 -25.48 26.42
N GLY A 20 4.47 -24.82 25.64
CA GLY A 20 4.04 -23.81 24.66
C GLY A 20 3.11 -24.39 23.59
N LEU A 21 3.46 -25.56 23.03
CA LEU A 21 2.59 -26.28 22.08
C LEU A 21 1.25 -26.70 22.70
N ALA A 22 1.25 -27.17 23.95
CA ALA A 22 0.02 -27.54 24.66
C ALA A 22 -0.89 -26.33 24.93
N ILE A 23 -0.33 -25.15 25.21
CA ILE A 23 -1.08 -23.89 25.38
C ILE A 23 -1.63 -23.39 24.04
N ILE A 24 -0.89 -23.55 22.94
CA ILE A 24 -1.35 -23.17 21.60
C ILE A 24 -2.51 -24.07 21.16
N LEU A 25 -2.45 -25.37 21.45
CA LEU A 25 -3.51 -26.33 21.09
C LEU A 25 -4.72 -26.28 22.04
N GLY A 26 -4.52 -26.07 23.34
CA GLY A 26 -5.61 -25.96 24.33
C GLY A 26 -6.23 -24.56 24.44
N GLY A 27 -5.42 -23.50 24.28
CA GLY A 27 -5.87 -22.11 24.33
C GLY A 27 -6.62 -21.66 23.08
N GLY A 28 -6.44 -22.38 21.96
CA GLY A 28 -7.17 -22.11 20.71
C GLY A 28 -8.69 -22.34 20.82
N LEU A 29 -9.14 -23.17 21.77
CA LEU A 29 -10.57 -23.49 21.94
C LEU A 29 -11.28 -22.63 22.99
N VAL A 30 -10.55 -22.03 23.95
CA VAL A 30 -11.14 -21.27 25.08
C VAL A 30 -11.12 -19.76 24.85
N LEU A 31 -10.21 -19.24 24.00
CA LEU A 31 -10.23 -17.82 23.58
C LEU A 31 -11.23 -17.52 22.46
N PHE A 32 -11.95 -18.54 21.97
CA PHE A 32 -13.08 -18.44 21.04
C PHE A 32 -14.45 -18.54 21.76
N GLY A 33 -14.51 -18.22 23.06
CA GLY A 33 -15.73 -18.19 23.87
C GLY A 33 -16.28 -16.76 24.08
N VAL A 34 -17.39 -16.48 23.39
CA VAL A 34 -18.50 -15.56 23.69
C VAL A 34 -18.41 -14.69 24.97
N GLY A 35 -18.39 -13.36 24.78
CA GLY A 35 -19.06 -12.40 25.68
C GLY A 35 -18.21 -11.55 26.64
N ALA A 36 -18.52 -10.24 26.60
CA ALA A 36 -18.35 -9.19 27.63
C ALA A 36 -17.22 -8.15 27.44
N GLY A 37 -17.61 -7.00 26.90
CA GLY A 37 -17.50 -5.74 27.63
C GLY A 37 -16.15 -5.01 27.66
N ASN A 38 -16.10 -3.93 26.89
CA ASN A 38 -15.54 -2.62 27.23
C ASN A 38 -14.04 -2.35 26.94
N GLY A 39 -13.83 -1.56 25.88
CA GLY A 39 -12.89 -0.44 25.90
C GLY A 39 -11.74 -0.51 24.89
N LEU A 40 -11.98 0.01 23.67
CA LEU A 40 -11.06 0.76 22.79
C LEU A 40 -11.69 0.84 21.39
N GLY A 41 -12.72 1.69 21.29
CA GLY A 41 -13.57 1.89 20.12
C GLY A 41 -13.00 2.89 19.13
N GLY A 42 -13.15 2.57 17.84
CA GLY A 42 -12.89 3.47 16.72
C GLY A 42 -12.88 2.73 15.38
N LEU A 43 -12.02 1.71 15.25
CA LEU A 43 -11.89 0.94 14.00
C LEU A 43 -12.60 -0.42 14.00
N LEU A 44 -12.78 -1.05 15.18
CA LEU A 44 -13.35 -2.39 15.29
C LEU A 44 -14.88 -2.40 15.18
N ASN A 45 -15.56 -1.31 15.56
CA ASN A 45 -17.02 -1.25 15.56
C ASN A 45 -17.63 -1.12 14.15
N ALA A 46 -16.82 -0.80 13.14
CA ALA A 46 -17.24 -0.84 11.73
C ALA A 46 -17.18 -2.26 11.14
N PHE A 47 -16.44 -3.18 11.76
CA PHE A 47 -16.22 -4.54 11.26
C PHE A 47 -17.13 -5.59 11.93
N THR A 48 -17.83 -5.27 13.02
CA THR A 48 -18.61 -6.26 13.79
C THR A 48 -20.08 -5.92 14.03
N GLY A 49 -20.61 -4.85 13.41
CA GLY A 49 -22.03 -4.50 13.50
C GLY A 49 -22.90 -5.30 12.51
N GLN A 50 -23.43 -6.45 12.94
CA GLN A 50 -24.40 -7.22 12.17
C GLN A 50 -25.78 -6.52 12.19
N GLY A 51 -26.07 -5.77 11.13
CA GLY A 51 -27.42 -5.46 10.67
C GLY A 51 -27.70 -6.28 9.40
N SER A 52 -28.67 -7.18 9.47
CA SER A 52 -29.01 -8.12 8.41
C SER A 52 -29.57 -7.41 7.17
N THR A 53 -28.71 -7.20 6.17
CA THR A 53 -29.09 -7.08 4.75
C THR A 53 -28.02 -7.80 3.93
N ALA A 54 -28.47 -8.61 2.99
CA ALA A 54 -27.65 -9.59 2.27
C ALA A 54 -26.40 -8.99 1.59
N GLY A 55 -25.25 -9.62 1.86
CA GLY A 55 -24.13 -9.75 0.93
C GLY A 55 -23.08 -8.64 0.90
N GLN A 56 -22.03 -8.78 1.74
CA GLN A 56 -20.58 -8.63 1.44
C GLN A 56 -19.81 -8.15 2.68
N SER A 57 -19.43 -9.11 3.54
CA SER A 57 -18.30 -8.91 4.45
C SER A 57 -17.05 -8.74 3.59
N GLN A 58 -16.35 -7.61 3.72
CA GLN A 58 -15.08 -7.34 3.05
C GLN A 58 -14.14 -8.54 3.24
N ALA A 59 -13.80 -9.22 2.14
CA ALA A 59 -12.77 -10.24 2.15
C ALA A 59 -11.39 -9.55 2.22
N VAL A 60 -11.09 -8.91 3.36
CA VAL A 60 -9.73 -8.47 3.68
C VAL A 60 -8.85 -9.71 3.64
N SER A 61 -7.91 -9.74 2.69
CA SER A 61 -7.05 -10.90 2.46
C SER A 61 -6.27 -11.25 3.74
N GLN A 62 -5.91 -12.53 3.90
CA GLN A 62 -5.11 -12.94 5.06
C GLN A 62 -3.75 -12.21 5.08
N GLN A 63 -3.21 -11.86 3.91
CA GLN A 63 -2.00 -11.04 3.80
C GLN A 63 -2.20 -9.64 4.38
N GLU A 64 -3.32 -8.99 4.09
CA GLU A 64 -3.58 -7.64 4.61
C GLU A 64 -3.80 -7.65 6.13
N LYS A 65 -4.53 -8.64 6.66
CA LYS A 65 -4.69 -8.79 8.12
C LYS A 65 -3.35 -8.98 8.83
N ALA A 66 -2.46 -9.80 8.25
CA ALA A 66 -1.13 -10.00 8.79
C ALA A 66 -0.29 -8.70 8.75
N ALA A 67 -0.35 -7.95 7.65
CA ALA A 67 0.36 -6.69 7.50
C ALA A 67 -0.17 -5.61 8.47
N ILE A 68 -1.50 -5.52 8.68
CA ILE A 68 -2.10 -4.63 9.68
C ILE A 68 -1.62 -5.00 11.08
N LYS A 69 -1.61 -6.30 11.43
CA LYS A 69 -1.12 -6.74 12.74
C LYS A 69 0.36 -6.40 12.93
N ALA A 70 1.18 -6.52 11.88
CA ALA A 70 2.59 -6.17 11.93
C ALA A 70 2.79 -4.68 12.22
N THR A 71 2.05 -3.78 11.54
CA THR A 71 2.15 -2.34 11.79
C THR A 71 1.58 -1.93 13.15
N GLN A 72 0.58 -2.64 13.68
CA GLN A 72 0.07 -2.41 15.04
C GLN A 72 1.06 -2.87 16.13
N THR A 73 1.74 -4.00 15.89
CA THR A 73 2.71 -4.56 16.84
C THR A 73 4.00 -3.73 16.85
N ASN A 74 4.42 -3.23 15.69
CA ASN A 74 5.58 -2.36 15.57
C ASN A 74 5.27 -1.17 14.64
N PRO A 75 4.72 -0.07 15.17
CA PRO A 75 4.32 1.09 14.36
C PRO A 75 5.48 1.88 13.78
N ASN A 76 6.72 1.64 14.22
CA ASN A 76 7.91 2.30 13.69
C ASN A 76 8.66 1.45 12.67
N ASP A 77 8.14 0.26 12.31
CA ASP A 77 8.73 -0.60 11.30
C ASP A 77 8.32 -0.15 9.89
N ALA A 78 9.22 0.56 9.22
CA ALA A 78 9.01 1.00 7.85
C ALA A 78 8.73 -0.16 6.87
N ALA A 79 9.36 -1.33 7.06
CA ALA A 79 9.14 -2.48 6.17
C ALA A 79 7.72 -3.04 6.34
N ALA A 80 7.19 -3.05 7.57
CA ALA A 80 5.80 -3.43 7.83
C ALA A 80 4.80 -2.48 7.14
N TRP A 81 5.06 -1.18 7.15
CA TRP A 81 4.22 -0.21 6.44
C TRP A 81 4.29 -0.34 4.91
N ALA A 82 5.48 -0.59 4.35
CA ALA A 82 5.63 -0.87 2.92
C ALA A 82 4.89 -2.15 2.51
N ALA A 83 4.99 -3.21 3.32
CA ALA A 83 4.26 -4.45 3.11
C ALA A 83 2.74 -4.24 3.17
N LEU A 84 2.26 -3.36 4.06
CA LEU A 84 0.84 -3.00 4.14
C LEU A 84 0.36 -2.27 2.88
N VAL A 85 1.15 -1.34 2.32
CA VAL A 85 0.84 -0.67 1.05
C VAL A 85 0.68 -1.69 -0.09
N GLN A 86 1.62 -2.63 -0.20
CA GLN A 86 1.56 -3.69 -1.22
C GLN A 86 0.35 -4.62 -1.02
N ALA A 87 0.08 -5.03 0.23
CA ALA A 87 -1.05 -5.88 0.56
C ALA A 87 -2.39 -5.22 0.19
N ARG A 88 -2.59 -3.96 0.57
CA ARG A 88 -3.81 -3.21 0.23
C ARG A 88 -3.99 -3.04 -1.28
N TRP A 89 -2.91 -2.80 -2.02
CA TRP A 89 -2.97 -2.74 -3.47
C TRP A 89 -3.45 -4.07 -4.07
N SER A 90 -2.92 -5.18 -3.56
CA SER A 90 -3.32 -6.52 -3.99
C SER A 90 -4.77 -6.82 -3.64
N THR A 91 -5.23 -6.50 -2.41
CA THR A 91 -6.63 -6.67 -1.99
C THR A 91 -7.55 -5.90 -2.92
N ALA A 92 -7.29 -4.60 -3.12
CA ALA A 92 -8.11 -3.71 -3.95
C ALA A 92 -8.29 -4.20 -5.39
N ARG A 93 -7.32 -4.97 -5.94
CA ARG A 93 -7.40 -5.52 -7.30
C ARG A 93 -7.85 -6.98 -7.36
N SER A 94 -7.79 -7.71 -6.26
CA SER A 94 -8.06 -9.16 -6.22
C SER A 94 -9.53 -9.51 -6.06
N SER A 95 -10.31 -8.60 -5.47
CA SER A 95 -11.73 -8.82 -5.20
C SER A 95 -12.60 -8.27 -6.32
N SER A 96 -13.53 -9.07 -6.83
CA SER A 96 -14.58 -8.60 -7.73
C SER A 96 -15.56 -7.62 -7.07
N ALA A 97 -15.53 -7.50 -5.74
CA ALA A 97 -16.25 -6.45 -5.02
C ALA A 97 -15.54 -5.10 -5.10
N ASP A 98 -14.24 -5.07 -5.41
CA ASP A 98 -13.39 -3.87 -5.39
C ASP A 98 -13.13 -3.31 -6.79
N VAL A 99 -13.32 -4.11 -7.83
CA VAL A 99 -13.24 -3.70 -9.23
C VAL A 99 -14.50 -4.15 -9.97
N ASN A 100 -15.15 -3.21 -10.65
CA ASN A 100 -16.26 -3.51 -11.54
C ASN A 100 -15.73 -4.30 -12.74
N ALA A 101 -16.11 -5.58 -12.85
CA ALA A 101 -15.62 -6.48 -13.90
C ALA A 101 -15.96 -6.01 -15.32
N ASN A 102 -17.00 -5.18 -15.50
CA ASN A 102 -17.44 -4.71 -16.81
C ASN A 102 -16.70 -3.43 -17.25
N THR A 103 -16.30 -2.58 -16.31
CA THR A 103 -15.65 -1.29 -16.63
C THR A 103 -14.17 -1.24 -16.25
N GLY A 104 -13.69 -2.22 -15.47
CA GLY A 104 -12.34 -2.23 -14.89
C GLY A 104 -12.11 -1.12 -13.85
N GLN A 105 -13.15 -0.38 -13.45
CA GLN A 105 -13.04 0.71 -12.49
C GLN A 105 -13.18 0.22 -11.06
N PHE A 106 -12.47 0.85 -10.13
CA PHE A 106 -12.63 0.56 -8.71
C PHE A 106 -14.03 0.94 -8.22
N THR A 107 -14.65 0.03 -7.49
CA THR A 107 -15.90 0.28 -6.75
C THR A 107 -15.62 1.18 -5.54
N ASP A 108 -16.66 1.57 -4.81
CA ASP A 108 -16.48 2.33 -3.57
C ASP A 108 -15.71 1.55 -2.51
N ALA A 109 -15.81 0.21 -2.49
CA ALA A 109 -15.01 -0.64 -1.62
C ALA A 109 -13.52 -0.61 -2.03
N GLY A 110 -13.22 -0.74 -3.32
CA GLY A 110 -11.86 -0.61 -3.82
C GLY A 110 -11.25 0.77 -3.56
N LYS A 111 -12.04 1.84 -3.70
CA LYS A 111 -11.60 3.21 -3.36
C LYS A 111 -11.31 3.39 -1.87
N LYS A 112 -12.03 2.72 -0.98
CA LYS A 112 -11.70 2.72 0.47
C LYS A 112 -10.34 2.07 0.70
N GLU A 113 -10.06 0.95 0.06
CA GLU A 113 -8.75 0.29 0.16
C GLU A 113 -7.61 1.16 -0.40
N LEU A 114 -7.84 1.84 -1.52
CA LEU A 114 -6.86 2.79 -2.08
C LEU A 114 -6.63 4.00 -1.17
N THR A 115 -7.67 4.47 -0.49
CA THR A 115 -7.54 5.56 0.50
C THR A 115 -6.67 5.10 1.68
N ALA A 116 -6.96 3.92 2.24
CA ALA A 116 -6.20 3.35 3.34
C ALA A 116 -4.75 3.00 2.94
N LEU A 117 -4.52 2.64 1.67
CA LEU A 117 -3.18 2.49 1.10
C LEU A 117 -2.43 3.81 1.12
N GLY A 118 -3.07 4.90 0.69
CA GLY A 118 -2.49 6.24 0.75
C GLY A 118 -2.09 6.64 2.17
N GLU A 119 -2.93 6.33 3.17
CA GLU A 119 -2.61 6.59 4.58
C GLU A 119 -1.40 5.77 5.07
N ALA A 120 -1.35 4.48 4.74
CA ALA A 120 -0.22 3.62 5.07
C ALA A 120 1.09 4.12 4.42
N TYR A 121 1.01 4.62 3.19
CA TYR A 121 2.14 5.23 2.49
C TYR A 121 2.65 6.50 3.19
N GLN A 122 1.77 7.37 3.67
CA GLN A 122 2.20 8.56 4.43
C GLN A 122 2.92 8.18 5.73
N ARG A 123 2.47 7.12 6.41
CA ARG A 123 3.17 6.57 7.59
C ARG A 123 4.54 6.00 7.22
N TYR A 124 4.61 5.23 6.14
CA TYR A 124 5.87 4.71 5.60
C TYR A 124 6.87 5.84 5.29
N LYS A 125 6.43 6.87 4.55
CA LYS A 125 7.23 8.03 4.17
C LYS A 125 7.79 8.78 5.37
N ALA A 126 7.04 8.87 6.48
CA ALA A 126 7.50 9.52 7.71
C ALA A 126 8.62 8.75 8.44
N LEU A 127 8.77 7.44 8.17
CA LEU A 127 9.72 6.57 8.87
C LEU A 127 11.03 6.37 8.11
N VAL A 128 11.06 6.62 6.80
CA VAL A 128 12.24 6.36 5.95
C VAL A 128 12.88 7.65 5.44
N LYS A 129 14.21 7.62 5.36
CA LYS A 129 14.99 8.71 4.74
C LYS A 129 15.16 8.51 3.23
N GLN A 130 15.19 7.25 2.79
CA GLN A 130 15.25 6.86 1.39
C GLN A 130 13.98 6.09 1.08
N LEU A 131 13.22 6.60 0.12
CA LEU A 131 11.94 6.04 -0.24
C LEU A 131 12.14 4.91 -1.25
N ASP A 132 11.46 3.78 -1.04
CA ASP A 132 11.39 2.74 -2.07
C ASP A 132 10.50 3.23 -3.22
N PRO A 133 11.05 3.41 -4.44
CA PRO A 133 10.28 3.89 -5.58
C PRO A 133 9.13 2.94 -5.94
N THR A 134 9.24 1.64 -5.64
CA THR A 134 8.17 0.69 -5.95
C THR A 134 6.93 0.95 -5.08
N THR A 135 7.10 1.16 -3.77
CA THR A 135 6.01 1.53 -2.86
C THR A 135 5.41 2.89 -3.22
N ALA A 136 6.24 3.85 -3.59
CA ALA A 136 5.78 5.17 -4.00
C ALA A 136 4.95 5.15 -5.31
N VAL A 137 5.32 4.31 -6.29
CA VAL A 137 4.54 4.12 -7.53
C VAL A 137 3.15 3.57 -7.22
N LEU A 138 3.04 2.61 -6.29
CA LEU A 138 1.74 2.07 -5.87
C LEU A 138 0.85 3.16 -5.26
N ALA A 139 1.42 3.99 -4.39
CA ALA A 139 0.70 5.12 -3.79
C ALA A 139 0.28 6.16 -4.84
N ALA A 140 1.18 6.53 -5.76
CA ALA A 140 0.89 7.46 -6.84
C ALA A 140 -0.29 6.97 -7.69
N ARG A 141 -0.28 5.69 -8.08
CA ARG A 141 -1.39 5.08 -8.84
C ARG A 141 -2.68 5.03 -8.03
N ALA A 142 -2.63 4.69 -6.75
CA ALA A 142 -3.79 4.72 -5.88
C ALA A 142 -4.43 6.12 -5.85
N TYR A 143 -3.61 7.17 -5.71
CA TYR A 143 -4.08 8.55 -5.76
C TYR A 143 -4.67 8.94 -7.12
N GLN A 144 -4.09 8.49 -8.24
CA GLN A 144 -4.67 8.70 -9.58
C GLN A 144 -6.07 8.09 -9.71
N TYR A 145 -6.25 6.86 -9.26
CA TYR A 145 -7.56 6.19 -9.28
C TYR A 145 -8.59 6.85 -8.37
N LEU A 146 -8.13 7.51 -7.30
CA LEU A 146 -8.97 8.35 -6.43
C LEU A 146 -9.22 9.76 -7.00
N GLY A 147 -8.62 10.11 -8.14
CA GLY A 147 -8.66 11.45 -8.72
C GLY A 147 -7.85 12.50 -7.94
N ASN A 148 -7.06 12.07 -6.95
CA ASN A 148 -6.21 12.94 -6.14
C ASN A 148 -4.84 13.15 -6.83
N TYR A 149 -4.84 13.88 -7.93
CA TYR A 149 -3.62 14.14 -8.69
C TYR A 149 -2.59 14.98 -7.91
N GLY A 150 -3.02 15.78 -6.93
CA GLY A 150 -2.09 16.53 -6.06
C GLY A 150 -1.23 15.60 -5.19
N ALA A 151 -1.85 14.62 -4.52
CA ALA A 151 -1.12 13.61 -3.75
C ALA A 151 -0.27 12.69 -4.66
N SER A 152 -0.79 12.34 -5.85
CA SER A 152 -0.02 11.61 -6.85
C SER A 152 1.23 12.37 -7.30
N THR A 153 1.10 13.68 -7.53
CA THR A 153 2.22 14.56 -7.90
C THR A 153 3.30 14.53 -6.82
N SER A 154 2.94 14.63 -5.54
CA SER A 154 3.89 14.52 -4.43
C SER A 154 4.60 13.15 -4.39
N ALA A 155 3.89 12.05 -4.65
CA ALA A 155 4.51 10.72 -4.74
C ALA A 155 5.48 10.61 -5.92
N TRP A 156 5.14 11.16 -7.09
CA TRP A 156 6.05 11.21 -8.24
C TRP A 156 7.25 12.12 -8.01
N GLU A 157 7.11 13.17 -7.20
CA GLU A 157 8.22 14.01 -6.77
C GLU A 157 9.21 13.19 -5.94
N ASP A 158 8.72 12.42 -4.96
CA ASP A 158 9.55 11.52 -4.15
C ASP A 158 10.28 10.47 -5.01
N ILE A 159 9.60 9.89 -6.01
CA ILE A 159 10.18 8.93 -6.95
C ILE A 159 11.29 9.59 -7.76
N SER A 160 11.03 10.79 -8.30
CA SER A 160 12.00 11.54 -9.11
C SER A 160 13.23 11.98 -8.30
N ALA A 161 13.05 12.30 -7.02
CA ALA A 161 14.15 12.60 -6.10
C ALA A 161 15.00 11.36 -5.82
N SER A 162 14.38 10.19 -5.71
CA SER A 162 15.06 8.90 -5.49
C SER A 162 15.72 8.36 -6.76
N SER A 163 15.26 8.78 -7.95
CA SER A 163 15.74 8.34 -9.26
C SER A 163 15.94 9.52 -10.24
N PRO A 164 16.90 10.42 -9.97
CA PRO A 164 17.02 11.71 -10.67
C PRO A 164 17.47 11.63 -12.13
N ASN A 165 17.88 10.45 -12.58
CA ASN A 165 18.31 10.19 -13.96
C ASN A 165 17.27 9.43 -14.79
N GLN A 166 16.09 9.11 -14.21
CA GLN A 166 15.03 8.41 -14.93
C GLN A 166 14.06 9.41 -15.54
N ALA A 167 14.09 9.56 -16.86
CA ALA A 167 13.20 10.47 -17.58
C ALA A 167 11.71 10.19 -17.33
N ILE A 168 11.33 8.92 -17.23
CA ILE A 168 9.94 8.49 -17.02
C ILE A 168 9.37 9.01 -15.70
N ALA A 169 10.18 9.11 -14.63
CA ALA A 169 9.74 9.65 -13.35
C ALA A 169 9.34 11.14 -13.48
N PHE A 170 10.11 11.92 -14.24
CA PHE A 170 9.81 13.34 -14.51
C PHE A 170 8.67 13.52 -15.50
N GLU A 171 8.54 12.63 -16.49
CA GLU A 171 7.39 12.61 -17.40
C GLU A 171 6.09 12.38 -16.62
N CYS A 172 6.10 11.41 -15.72
CA CYS A 172 4.95 11.08 -14.89
C CYS A 172 4.66 12.13 -13.83
N LEU A 173 5.69 12.73 -13.24
CA LEU A 173 5.55 13.93 -12.40
C LEU A 173 4.87 15.05 -13.19
N ALA A 174 5.30 15.32 -14.42
CA ALA A 174 4.71 16.36 -15.25
C ALA A 174 3.24 16.08 -15.55
N ALA A 175 2.91 14.87 -15.99
CA ALA A 175 1.54 14.49 -16.32
C ALA A 175 0.60 14.60 -15.11
N ASN A 176 1.04 14.15 -13.93
CA ASN A 176 0.26 14.24 -12.70
C ASN A 176 0.14 15.69 -12.21
N ALA A 177 1.20 16.49 -12.33
CA ALA A 177 1.16 17.91 -11.97
C ALA A 177 0.15 18.68 -12.83
N TYR A 178 0.13 18.46 -14.16
CA TYR A 178 -0.88 19.08 -15.02
C TYR A 178 -2.30 18.62 -14.69
N ALA A 179 -2.51 17.32 -14.45
CA ALA A 179 -3.80 16.80 -14.00
C ALA A 179 -4.25 17.39 -12.65
N ALA A 180 -3.31 17.79 -11.79
CA ALA A 180 -3.55 18.50 -10.53
C ALA A 180 -3.71 20.02 -10.69
N GLY A 181 -3.60 20.58 -11.91
CA GLY A 181 -3.60 22.02 -12.16
C GLY A 181 -2.31 22.74 -11.78
N GLN A 182 -1.25 22.02 -11.40
CA GLN A 182 0.05 22.55 -10.98
C GLN A 182 0.96 22.81 -12.18
N THR A 183 0.58 23.75 -13.05
CA THR A 183 1.23 24.01 -14.34
C THR A 183 2.72 24.29 -14.23
N ARG A 184 3.14 25.13 -13.27
CA ARG A 184 4.56 25.45 -13.05
C ARG A 184 5.40 24.21 -12.72
N MET A 185 4.90 23.34 -11.86
CA MET A 185 5.60 22.10 -11.51
C MET A 185 5.65 21.15 -12.72
N GLY A 186 4.54 21.06 -13.46
CA GLY A 186 4.48 20.30 -14.71
C GLY A 186 5.50 20.76 -15.75
N ASP A 187 5.65 22.07 -15.95
CA ASP A 187 6.62 22.64 -16.90
C ASP A 187 8.06 22.38 -16.49
N LEU A 188 8.38 22.48 -15.19
CA LEU A 188 9.71 22.15 -14.66
C LEU A 188 10.05 20.66 -14.83
N ALA A 189 9.11 19.79 -14.48
CA ALA A 189 9.28 18.34 -14.62
C ALA A 189 9.40 17.94 -16.10
N SER A 190 8.59 18.55 -16.97
CA SER A 190 8.65 18.35 -18.43
C SER A 190 10.03 18.72 -19.01
N ALA A 191 10.54 19.90 -18.66
CA ALA A 191 11.86 20.35 -19.09
C ALA A 191 12.95 19.38 -18.64
N LYS A 192 12.86 18.88 -17.40
CA LYS A 192 13.79 17.89 -16.88
C LYS A 192 13.69 16.55 -17.62
N ALA A 193 12.49 16.04 -17.88
CA ALA A 193 12.28 14.82 -18.65
C ALA A 193 12.90 14.93 -20.06
N LEU A 194 12.64 16.02 -20.77
CA LEU A 194 13.19 16.28 -22.11
C LEU A 194 14.73 16.40 -22.12
N SER A 195 15.32 16.89 -21.02
CA SER A 195 16.78 16.96 -20.88
C SER A 195 17.44 15.58 -20.74
N LEU A 196 16.73 14.61 -20.15
CA LEU A 196 17.22 13.26 -19.89
C LEU A 196 17.03 12.31 -21.10
N VAL A 197 16.18 12.66 -22.05
CA VAL A 197 15.84 11.82 -23.21
C VAL A 197 16.71 12.17 -24.44
N PRO A 198 17.14 11.17 -25.25
CA PRO A 198 17.85 11.39 -26.50
C PRO A 198 17.08 12.30 -27.46
N LYS A 199 17.78 13.13 -28.24
CA LYS A 199 17.17 14.12 -29.16
C LYS A 199 16.08 13.52 -30.05
N VAL A 200 16.29 12.31 -30.56
CA VAL A 200 15.35 11.59 -31.44
C VAL A 200 14.00 11.26 -30.78
N GLN A 201 13.95 11.15 -29.46
CA GLN A 201 12.74 10.83 -28.69
C GLN A 201 12.08 12.08 -28.09
N ARG A 202 12.75 13.25 -28.11
CA ARG A 202 12.23 14.48 -27.48
C ARG A 202 10.94 14.97 -28.10
N THR A 203 10.80 14.90 -29.43
CA THR A 203 9.58 15.34 -30.11
C THR A 203 8.37 14.48 -29.72
N LEU A 204 8.57 13.17 -29.60
CA LEU A 204 7.52 12.25 -29.15
C LEU A 204 7.12 12.54 -27.70
N LEU A 205 8.10 12.65 -26.81
CA LEU A 205 7.87 12.98 -25.40
C LEU A 205 7.16 14.34 -25.24
N GLN A 206 7.61 15.35 -26.00
CA GLN A 206 6.99 16.68 -25.98
C GLN A 206 5.51 16.61 -26.40
N SER A 207 5.19 15.85 -27.46
CA SER A 207 3.79 15.65 -27.87
C SER A 207 2.96 15.00 -26.77
N LYS A 208 3.48 13.94 -26.12
CA LYS A 208 2.81 13.27 -25.01
C LYS A 208 2.57 14.21 -23.82
N ILE A 209 3.56 15.01 -23.45
CA ILE A 209 3.43 15.99 -22.35
C ILE A 209 2.42 17.09 -22.70
N GLN A 210 2.38 17.56 -23.95
CA GLN A 210 1.38 18.54 -24.35
C GLN A 210 -0.04 17.98 -24.28
N GLN A 211 -0.24 16.70 -24.60
CA GLN A 211 -1.52 16.04 -24.38
C GLN A 211 -1.88 15.97 -22.88
N ALA A 212 -0.88 15.75 -22.01
CA ALA A 212 -1.12 15.71 -20.56
C ALA A 212 -1.61 17.06 -19.97
N LYS A 213 -1.36 18.19 -20.64
CA LYS A 213 -1.86 19.51 -20.22
C LYS A 213 -3.38 19.63 -20.29
N THR A 214 -4.01 18.92 -21.22
CA THR A 214 -5.46 19.00 -21.47
C THR A 214 -6.19 17.70 -21.19
N ASN A 215 -5.46 16.58 -21.11
CA ASN A 215 -6.02 15.26 -20.86
C ASN A 215 -5.42 14.61 -19.60
N PRO A 216 -6.14 14.64 -18.45
CA PRO A 216 -5.67 14.04 -17.21
C PRO A 216 -5.53 12.50 -17.30
N GLN A 217 -6.13 11.85 -18.30
CA GLN A 217 -5.98 10.41 -18.51
C GLN A 217 -4.53 10.03 -18.86
N VAL A 218 -3.73 10.96 -19.39
CA VAL A 218 -2.30 10.71 -19.65
C VAL A 218 -1.56 10.41 -18.35
N ALA A 219 -1.95 11.03 -17.23
CA ALA A 219 -1.36 10.77 -15.93
C ALA A 219 -1.61 9.35 -15.42
N GLN A 220 -2.68 8.69 -15.87
CA GLN A 220 -3.02 7.32 -15.49
C GLN A 220 -2.14 6.26 -16.17
N SER A 221 -1.35 6.66 -17.17
CA SER A 221 -0.46 5.76 -17.92
C SER A 221 0.92 5.52 -17.28
N CYS A 222 1.09 5.93 -16.02
CA CYS A 222 2.40 6.12 -15.37
C CYS A 222 2.94 4.99 -14.46
#